data_AF-A0A3N9MR60-F1
#
_entry.id   AF-A0A3N9MR60-F1
#
_cell.length_a   1.000
_cell.length_b   1.000
_cell.length_c   1.000
_cell.angle_alpha   90.00
_cell.angle_beta   90.00
_cell.angle_gamma   90.00
#
_symmetry.space_group_name_H-M   'P 1'
#
loop_
_entity.id
_entity.type
_entity.pdbx_description
1 polymer ?
#
loop_
_entity_poly.entity_id
_entity_poly.type
_entity_poly.pdbx_seq_one_letter_code
_entity_poly.pdbx_strand_id
1 'polypeptide(L)'
;MKKVIFAQKIKEAQKNGLKEIVAPAPDYIITPEARSLAKELNIKIISDKKGESSKIDRQNIDEALIRKIVNRIYERLPDAHLRSAEIKKTVLEILNDYIS
;
A
#
# COMPACT_ATOMS: atom_id res chain seq x y z
N MET A 1 18.77 16.91 -3.79
CA MET A 1 18.11 18.23 -3.62
C MET A 1 16.61 18.02 -3.59
N LYS A 2 15.89 18.61 -2.62
CA LYS A 2 14.43 18.45 -2.50
C LYS A 2 13.70 19.36 -3.50
N LYS A 3 12.63 18.87 -4.11
CA LYS A 3 11.77 19.64 -5.04
C LYS A 3 10.63 20.29 -4.26
N VAL A 4 10.33 21.55 -4.54
CA VAL A 4 9.25 22.27 -3.84
C VAL A 4 8.02 22.36 -4.73
N ILE A 5 6.85 22.08 -4.17
CA ILE A 5 5.54 22.25 -4.82
C ILE A 5 4.91 23.54 -4.28
N PHE A 6 4.79 24.51 -5.18
CA PHE A 6 4.14 25.79 -4.96
C PHE A 6 2.70 25.78 -5.46
N ALA A 7 1.92 26.78 -5.04
CA ALA A 7 0.52 26.96 -5.45
C ALA A 7 0.35 27.05 -6.99
N GLN A 8 1.34 27.61 -7.70
CA GLN A 8 1.34 27.67 -9.16
C GLN A 8 1.21 26.29 -9.80
N LYS A 9 1.91 25.29 -9.26
CA LYS A 9 1.86 23.91 -9.77
C LYS A 9 0.50 23.25 -9.60
N ILE A 10 -0.25 23.65 -8.56
CA ILE A 10 -1.63 23.21 -8.34
C ILE A 10 -2.57 23.85 -9.37
N LYS A 11 -2.39 25.15 -9.68
CA LYS A 11 -3.16 25.83 -10.74
C LYS A 11 -2.90 25.24 -12.12
N GLU A 12 -1.65 24.90 -12.42
CA GLU A 12 -1.29 24.20 -13.65
C GLU A 12 -1.94 22.82 -13.73
N ALA A 13 -1.94 22.06 -12.63
CA ALA A 13 -2.62 20.77 -12.56
C ALA A 13 -4.12 20.90 -12.82
N GLN A 14 -4.78 21.89 -12.22
CA GLN A 14 -6.20 22.18 -12.47
C GLN A 14 -6.46 22.53 -13.94
N LYS A 15 -5.65 23.41 -14.53
CA LYS A 15 -5.78 23.83 -15.94
C LYS A 15 -5.62 22.64 -16.90
N ASN A 16 -4.78 21.68 -16.53
CA ASN A 16 -4.55 20.44 -17.27
C ASN A 16 -5.59 19.35 -16.96
N GLY A 17 -6.61 19.64 -16.13
CA GLY A 17 -7.64 18.68 -15.74
C GLY A 17 -7.16 17.57 -14.80
N LEU A 18 -5.97 17.72 -14.20
CA LEU A 18 -5.39 16.75 -13.28
C LEU A 18 -6.06 16.87 -11.91
N LYS A 19 -6.61 15.76 -11.43
CA LYS A 19 -7.20 15.65 -10.09
C LYS A 19 -6.19 15.20 -9.04
N GLU A 20 -4.99 14.82 -9.45
CA GLU A 20 -3.99 14.22 -8.57
C GLU A 20 -2.57 14.71 -8.92
N ILE A 21 -1.75 14.96 -7.90
CA ILE A 21 -0.35 15.35 -8.02
C ILE A 21 0.50 14.42 -7.18
N VAL A 22 1.42 13.71 -7.84
CA VAL A 22 2.36 12.79 -7.18
C VAL A 22 3.55 13.58 -6.64
N ALA A 23 3.73 13.57 -5.32
CA ALA A 23 4.67 14.39 -4.57
C ALA A 23 5.28 13.63 -3.40
N PRO A 24 6.13 12.61 -3.65
CA PRO A 24 6.61 11.72 -2.61
C PRO A 24 7.41 12.44 -1.53
N ALA A 25 7.06 12.22 -0.25
CA ALA A 25 7.56 12.96 0.91
C ALA A 25 9.08 12.94 1.17
N PRO A 26 9.92 11.96 0.74
CA PRO A 26 11.36 12.12 0.92
C PRO A 26 11.96 13.16 -0.05
N ASP A 27 11.34 13.34 -1.21
CA ASP A 27 11.89 14.10 -2.34
C ASP A 27 11.19 15.47 -2.54
N TYR A 28 9.99 15.66 -1.97
CA TYR A 28 9.15 16.83 -2.20
C TYR A 28 8.75 17.57 -0.91
N ILE A 29 8.84 18.90 -0.95
CA ILE A 29 8.29 19.80 0.09
C ILE A 29 7.06 20.48 -0.50
N ILE A 30 5.92 20.40 0.17
CA ILE A 30 4.67 21.04 -0.27
C ILE A 30 4.46 22.30 0.57
N THR A 31 4.34 23.47 -0.05
CA THR A 31 4.10 24.71 0.68
C THR A 31 2.69 24.73 1.31
N PRO A 32 2.47 25.46 2.41
CA PRO A 32 1.15 25.60 3.03
C PRO A 32 0.10 26.12 2.04
N GLU A 33 0.49 27.11 1.22
CA GLU A 33 -0.35 27.69 0.17
C GLU A 33 -0.76 26.65 -0.87
N ALA A 34 0.17 25.78 -1.29
CA ALA A 34 -0.13 24.70 -2.22
C ALA A 34 -1.10 23.68 -1.62
N ARG A 35 -1.02 23.37 -0.32
CA ARG A 35 -2.00 22.49 0.36
C ARG A 35 -3.38 23.11 0.42
N SER A 36 -3.47 24.39 0.80
CA SER A 36 -4.75 25.11 0.85
C SER A 36 -5.40 25.15 -0.52
N LEU A 37 -4.63 25.50 -1.56
CA LEU A 37 -5.15 25.55 -2.92
C LEU A 37 -5.55 24.17 -3.45
N ALA A 38 -4.79 23.13 -3.15
CA ALA A 38 -5.13 21.77 -3.56
C ALA A 38 -6.44 21.29 -2.92
N LYS A 39 -6.70 21.67 -1.66
CA LYS A 39 -7.95 21.36 -0.96
C LYS A 39 -9.14 22.11 -1.57
N GLU A 40 -8.97 23.40 -1.87
CA GLU A 40 -10.01 24.24 -2.50
C GLU A 40 -10.37 23.73 -3.90
N LEU A 41 -9.36 23.34 -4.68
CA LEU A 41 -9.52 22.85 -6.05
C LEU A 41 -9.81 21.35 -6.15
N ASN A 42 -9.98 20.66 -5.02
CA ASN A 42 -10.26 19.22 -4.93
C ASN A 42 -9.20 18.35 -5.63
N ILE A 43 -7.94 18.77 -5.55
CA ILE A 43 -6.76 18.08 -6.11
C ILE A 43 -6.09 17.29 -4.98
N LYS A 44 -5.94 15.97 -5.17
CA LYS A 44 -5.26 15.11 -4.20
C LYS A 44 -3.75 15.17 -4.39
N ILE A 45 -3.01 15.47 -3.32
CA ILE A 45 -1.55 15.37 -3.32
C ILE A 45 -1.17 13.99 -2.76
N ILE A 46 -0.67 13.12 -3.63
CA ILE A 46 -0.23 11.77 -3.27
C ILE A 46 1.22 11.86 -2.80
N SER A 47 1.40 11.82 -1.48
CA SER A 47 2.71 11.95 -0.83
C SER A 47 3.39 10.61 -0.52
N ASP A 48 2.66 9.51 -0.66
CA ASP A 48 3.23 8.17 -0.60
C ASP A 48 3.82 7.81 -1.97
N LYS A 49 5.06 7.31 -2.00
CA LYS A 49 5.49 6.38 -3.04
C LYS A 49 4.62 5.13 -2.86
N LYS A 50 3.38 5.16 -3.35
CA LYS A 50 2.57 3.96 -3.53
C LYS A 50 3.03 3.26 -4.81
N GLY A 51 4.31 2.89 -4.83
CA GLY A 51 4.69 1.63 -5.45
C GLY A 51 4.11 0.57 -4.54
N GLU A 52 3.09 -0.13 -5.02
CA GLU A 52 2.70 -1.48 -4.62
C GLU A 52 3.28 -1.96 -3.28
N SER A 53 2.76 -1.44 -2.19
CA SER A 53 2.50 -2.31 -1.06
C SER A 53 1.00 -2.25 -0.92
N SER A 54 0.34 -3.28 -1.42
CA SER A 54 -0.88 -3.79 -0.85
C SER A 54 -0.65 -3.82 0.66
N LYS A 55 -0.99 -2.72 1.35
CA LYS A 55 -1.35 -2.77 2.75
C LYS A 55 -2.54 -3.70 2.72
N ILE A 56 -2.25 -4.99 2.89
CA ILE A 56 -3.19 -5.93 3.46
C ILE A 56 -3.66 -5.20 4.69
N ASP A 57 -4.88 -4.67 4.60
CA ASP A 57 -5.63 -4.15 5.72
C ASP A 57 -5.48 -5.22 6.80
N ARG A 58 -4.69 -4.96 7.84
CA ARG A 58 -4.62 -5.81 9.04
C ARG A 58 -5.91 -5.60 9.82
N GLN A 59 -7.06 -5.70 9.14
CA GLN A 59 -8.36 -5.82 9.76
C GLN A 59 -8.32 -7.13 10.52
N ASN A 60 -8.21 -7.04 11.84
CA ASN A 60 -8.47 -8.09 12.83
C ASN A 60 -8.30 -9.51 12.27
N ILE A 61 -7.08 -9.85 11.86
CA ILE A 61 -6.79 -11.24 11.55
C ILE A 61 -6.72 -11.91 12.91
N ASP A 62 -7.80 -12.62 13.25
CA ASP A 62 -7.95 -13.33 14.51
C ASP A 62 -6.70 -14.19 14.75
N GLU A 63 -5.96 -13.94 15.84
CA GLU A 63 -4.73 -14.68 16.14
C GLU A 63 -5.01 -16.19 16.25
N ALA A 64 -6.23 -16.58 16.62
CA ALA A 64 -6.64 -17.98 16.62
C ALA A 64 -6.71 -18.56 15.20
N LEU A 65 -7.09 -17.75 14.21
CA LEU A 65 -7.10 -18.14 12.80
C LEU A 65 -5.68 -18.29 12.26
N ILE A 66 -4.78 -17.35 12.59
CA ILE A 66 -3.35 -17.45 12.23
C ILE A 66 -2.77 -18.72 12.82
N ARG A 67 -3.01 -18.99 14.11
CA ARG A 67 -2.49 -20.17 14.80
C ARG A 67 -3.03 -21.47 14.21
N LYS A 68 -4.29 -21.53 13.78
CA LYS A 68 -4.87 -22.68 13.06
C LYS A 68 -4.22 -22.90 11.69
N ILE A 69 -4.03 -21.84 10.92
CA ILE A 69 -3.37 -21.92 9.60
C ILE A 69 -1.93 -22.40 9.76
N VAL A 70 -1.19 -21.82 10.70
CA VAL A 70 0.20 -22.19 11.01
C VAL A 70 0.30 -23.66 11.45
N ASN A 71 -0.59 -24.13 12.33
CA ASN A 71 -0.61 -25.54 12.72
C ASN A 71 -0.92 -26.47 11.55
N ARG A 72 -1.87 -26.12 10.68
CA ARG A 72 -2.22 -26.93 9.50
C ARG A 72 -1.10 -26.95 8.46
N ILE A 73 -0.32 -25.87 8.37
CA ILE A 73 0.90 -25.79 7.59
C ILE A 73 1.93 -26.76 8.19
N TYR A 74 2.21 -26.68 9.49
CA TYR A 74 3.15 -27.60 10.16
C TYR A 74 2.73 -29.08 10.07
N GLU A 75 1.43 -29.38 10.14
CA GLU A 75 0.90 -30.74 9.97
C GLU A 75 1.07 -31.25 8.52
N ARG A 76 1.03 -30.37 7.52
CA ARG A 76 1.24 -30.70 6.10
C ARG A 76 2.69 -30.60 5.64
N LEU A 77 3.58 -30.08 6.49
CA LEU A 77 5.02 -29.99 6.26
C LEU A 77 5.73 -31.05 7.11
N PRO A 78 5.77 -32.33 6.68
CA PRO A 78 6.67 -33.29 7.28
C PRO A 78 8.10 -32.80 7.02
N ASP A 79 8.84 -32.62 8.10
CA ASP A 79 10.29 -32.38 8.17
C ASP A 79 10.96 -31.59 7.03
N ALA A 80 11.26 -30.33 7.36
CA ALA A 80 12.58 -29.74 7.16
C ALA A 80 13.21 -29.69 5.76
N HIS A 81 12.50 -29.81 4.63
CA HIS A 81 13.13 -29.56 3.30
C HIS A 81 12.24 -28.95 2.22
N LEU A 82 11.05 -28.44 2.56
CA LEU A 82 10.17 -27.84 1.56
C LEU A 82 10.72 -26.47 1.15
N ARG A 83 11.00 -26.32 -0.15
CA ARG A 83 11.54 -25.08 -0.73
C ARG A 83 10.52 -23.96 -0.47
N SER A 84 10.98 -22.74 -0.24
CA SER A 84 10.11 -21.58 0.08
C SER A 84 8.95 -21.39 -0.91
N ALA A 85 9.10 -21.86 -2.15
CA ALA A 85 8.05 -21.88 -3.18
C ALA A 85 6.90 -22.85 -2.88
N GLU A 86 7.18 -24.03 -2.32
CA GLU A 86 6.17 -25.04 -1.96
C GLU A 86 5.39 -24.61 -0.73
N ILE A 87 6.08 -24.03 0.27
CA ILE A 87 5.43 -23.40 1.43
C ILE A 87 4.48 -22.30 0.97
N LYS A 88 4.94 -21.43 0.06
CA LYS A 88 4.11 -20.35 -0.49
C LYS A 88 2.87 -20.89 -1.21
N LYS A 89 3.01 -21.98 -1.98
CA LYS A 89 1.89 -22.62 -2.67
C LYS A 89 0.87 -23.20 -1.69
N THR A 90 1.32 -23.95 -0.68
CA THR A 90 0.44 -24.54 0.33
C THR A 90 -0.27 -23.47 1.17
N VAL A 91 0.43 -22.38 1.52
CA VAL A 91 -0.18 -21.24 2.21
C VAL A 91 -1.29 -20.60 1.36
N LEU A 92 -1.04 -20.40 0.07
CA LEU A 92 -2.03 -19.81 -0.84
C LEU A 92 -3.25 -20.72 -1.02
N GLU A 93 -3.06 -22.04 -1.14
CA GLU A 93 -4.16 -23.02 -1.23
C GLU A 93 -5.04 -22.99 0.04
N ILE A 94 -4.41 -23.00 1.23
CA ILE A 94 -5.14 -22.95 2.51
C ILE A 94 -5.90 -21.63 2.69
N LEU A 95 -5.31 -20.50 2.29
CA LEU A 95 -5.98 -19.21 2.35
C LEU A 95 -7.16 -19.15 1.37
N ASN A 96 -7.03 -19.72 0.19
CA ASN A 96 -8.08 -19.70 -0.83
C ASN A 96 -9.28 -20.56 -0.43
N ASP A 97 -9.05 -21.73 0.19
CA ASP A 97 -10.09 -22.59 0.77
C ASP A 97 -10.87 -21.91 1.91
N TYR A 98 -10.29 -20.90 2.56
CA TYR A 98 -10.93 -20.19 3.68
C TYR A 98 -11.70 -18.93 3.25
N ILE A 99 -11.40 -18.41 2.05
CA ILE A 99 -12.04 -17.20 1.50
C ILE A 99 -13.25 -17.56 0.60
N SER A 100 -13.33 -18.79 0.10
CA SER A 100 -14.52 -19.33 -0.60
C SER A 100 -15.58 -19.83 0.37
#